data_AF-D6AEG4-F1
#
_entry.id   AF-D6AEG4-F1
#
_cell.length_a   1.000
_cell.length_b   1.000
_cell.length_c   1.000
_cell.angle_alpha   90.00
_cell.angle_beta   90.00
_cell.angle_gamma   90.00
#
_symmetry.space_group_name_H-M   'P 1'
#
loop_
_entity.id
_entity.type
_entity.pdbx_description
1 polymer ?
#
loop_
_entity_poly.entity_id
_entity_poly.type
_entity_poly.pdbx_seq_one_letter_code
_entity_poly.pdbx_strand_id
1 'polypeptide(L)'
;MAAPSDDQRYEMLHDASVSVDDDEDASQDRSPSTGPQWFWPSPPADGWFGKFDFGAVGFSYKDHFAAGEHWEAIRAFVAPAVRSAVDRFIDPLFWGGLEYMADRDNEGAAAHVSVVLPPAPSDHLLWCPPAAVSSLKLLWELVGAELEALREPFERYAQAESSRISGFDAFAGLLRGWGDVIGQAQQRGWGVVGIRC
;
A
#
# COMPACT_ATOMS: atom_id res chain seq x y z
N MET A 1 5.73 -8.37 32.56
CA MET A 1 5.46 -6.94 32.26
C MET A 1 3.98 -6.79 32.00
N ALA A 2 3.37 -5.70 32.45
CA ALA A 2 1.98 -5.39 32.09
C ALA A 2 1.91 -5.08 30.59
N ALA A 3 0.80 -5.46 29.94
CA ALA A 3 0.57 -5.08 28.55
C ALA A 3 0.44 -3.55 28.45
N PRO A 4 0.96 -2.90 27.39
CA PRO A 4 0.83 -1.45 27.21
C PRO A 4 -0.65 -1.04 27.15
N SER A 5 -0.96 0.19 27.57
CA SER A 5 -2.27 0.81 27.35
C SER A 5 -2.47 1.13 25.86
N ASP A 6 -3.69 1.50 25.47
CA ASP A 6 -3.98 1.86 24.08
C ASP A 6 -3.24 3.14 23.63
N ASP A 7 -3.14 4.14 24.52
CA ASP A 7 -2.34 5.35 24.24
C ASP A 7 -0.86 5.02 24.05
N GLN A 8 -0.31 4.11 24.88
CA GLN A 8 1.07 3.66 24.74
C GLN A 8 1.27 2.89 23.43
N ARG A 9 0.32 2.04 23.03
CA ARG A 9 0.36 1.38 21.72
C ARG A 9 0.34 2.39 20.60
N TYR A 10 -0.50 3.42 20.70
CA TYR A 10 -0.60 4.45 19.66
C TYR A 10 0.71 5.23 19.51
N GLU A 11 1.28 5.68 20.63
CA GLU A 11 2.58 6.34 20.66
C GLU A 11 3.69 5.47 20.06
N MET A 12 3.68 4.15 20.35
CA MET A 12 4.64 3.20 19.76
C MET A 12 4.48 3.03 18.24
N LEU A 13 3.27 3.09 17.68
CA LEU A 13 3.08 3.10 16.22
C LEU A 13 3.61 4.38 15.60
N HIS A 14 3.34 5.51 16.25
CA HIS A 14 3.79 6.81 15.77
C HIS A 14 5.32 6.91 15.80
N ASP A 15 5.95 6.53 16.93
CA ASP A 15 7.42 6.44 17.07
C ASP A 15 8.03 5.52 16.02
N ALA A 16 7.43 4.34 15.78
CA ALA A 16 7.91 3.45 14.72
C ALA A 16 7.75 4.03 13.30
N SER A 17 6.76 4.92 13.07
CA SER A 17 6.55 5.56 11.77
C SER A 17 7.62 6.59 11.44
N VAL A 18 8.08 7.34 12.44
CA VAL A 18 9.23 8.24 12.39
C VAL A 18 10.49 7.37 12.36
N SER A 19 11.03 7.06 11.19
CA SER A 19 12.25 6.24 11.13
C SER A 19 13.40 6.93 11.85
N VAL A 20 14.29 6.11 12.42
CA VAL A 20 15.54 6.39 13.15
C VAL A 20 16.60 7.19 12.35
N ASP A 21 16.21 7.84 11.25
CA ASP A 21 17.05 8.63 10.34
C ASP A 21 16.35 9.93 9.86
N ASP A 22 15.45 10.52 10.66
CA ASP A 22 14.97 11.90 10.45
C ASP A 22 15.94 12.96 10.98
N ASP A 23 17.26 12.69 10.91
CA ASP A 23 18.22 13.77 10.83
C ASP A 23 18.17 14.30 9.39
N GLU A 24 17.41 15.37 9.17
CA GLU A 24 17.34 16.12 7.90
C GLU A 24 18.73 16.57 7.38
N ASP A 25 19.80 16.44 8.18
CA ASP A 25 21.20 16.71 7.82
C ASP A 25 22.00 15.48 7.31
N ALA A 26 21.46 14.26 7.35
CA ALA A 26 22.16 13.02 6.94
C ALA A 26 21.95 12.62 5.46
N SER A 27 21.58 13.58 4.61
CA SER A 27 21.22 13.37 3.20
C SER A 27 22.35 12.85 2.28
N GLN A 28 23.56 12.57 2.80
CA GLN A 28 24.72 12.18 1.98
C GLN A 28 25.31 10.79 2.24
N ASP A 29 24.85 10.03 3.25
CA ASP A 29 25.44 8.71 3.55
C ASP A 29 24.39 7.60 3.76
N ARG A 30 23.25 7.71 3.07
CA ARG A 30 22.25 6.64 3.06
C ARG A 30 22.82 5.46 2.30
N SER A 31 23.08 4.36 3.02
CA SER A 31 23.37 3.05 2.43
C SER A 31 22.36 2.74 1.33
N PRO A 32 22.77 2.05 0.24
CA PRO A 32 21.94 1.88 -0.94
C PRO A 32 20.56 1.35 -0.56
N SER A 33 19.54 2.04 -1.07
CA SER A 33 18.12 1.75 -0.87
C SER A 33 17.87 0.25 -0.97
N THR A 34 17.60 -0.37 0.17
CA THR A 34 17.34 -1.81 0.24
C THR A 34 15.96 -2.07 -0.37
N GLY A 35 15.74 -3.27 -0.89
CA GLY A 35 14.42 -3.68 -1.36
C GLY A 35 13.38 -3.68 -0.22
N PRO A 36 12.09 -3.88 -0.53
CA PRO A 36 11.03 -3.94 0.47
C PRO A 36 11.34 -4.93 1.60
N GLN A 37 11.10 -4.53 2.85
CA GLN A 37 11.43 -5.35 4.01
C GLN A 37 10.54 -5.12 5.22
N TRP A 38 10.46 -6.14 6.07
CA TRP A 38 9.76 -6.07 7.35
C TRP A 38 10.71 -5.72 8.48
N PHE A 39 10.29 -4.76 9.29
CA PHE A 39 10.85 -4.45 10.59
C PHE A 39 9.88 -4.90 11.67
N TRP A 40 10.36 -5.78 12.54
CA TRP A 40 9.61 -6.21 13.70
C TRP A 40 10.08 -5.42 14.91
N PRO A 41 9.17 -4.91 15.74
CA PRO A 41 9.55 -4.22 16.97
C PRO A 41 10.33 -5.16 17.88
N SER A 42 11.13 -4.56 18.78
CA SER A 42 11.80 -5.25 19.88
C SER A 42 10.91 -5.24 21.15
N PRO A 43 11.18 -6.08 22.16
CA PRO A 43 10.38 -6.12 23.38
C PRO A 43 10.28 -4.73 24.02
N PRO A 44 9.11 -4.33 24.55
CA PRO A 44 7.93 -5.16 24.84
C PRO A 44 6.89 -5.25 23.70
N ALA A 45 7.22 -4.75 22.50
CA ALA A 45 6.28 -4.68 21.39
C ALA A 45 6.28 -5.92 20.46
N ASP A 46 7.11 -6.92 20.73
CA ASP A 46 7.21 -8.13 19.91
C ASP A 46 5.84 -8.75 19.64
N GLY A 47 5.54 -8.92 18.35
CA GLY A 47 4.39 -9.69 17.90
C GLY A 47 3.03 -8.99 17.96
N TRP A 48 2.96 -7.68 18.25
CA TRP A 48 1.68 -6.94 18.15
C TRP A 48 1.57 -6.02 16.93
N PHE A 49 2.69 -5.55 16.39
CA PHE A 49 2.75 -4.84 15.11
C PHE A 49 4.02 -5.19 14.33
N GLY A 50 4.07 -4.75 13.08
CA GLY A 50 5.27 -4.75 12.25
C GLY A 50 5.23 -3.56 11.30
N LYS A 51 6.40 -2.97 11.03
CA LYS A 51 6.55 -1.91 10.05
C LYS A 51 7.02 -2.53 8.75
N PHE A 52 6.34 -2.22 7.65
CA PHE A 52 6.83 -2.55 6.32
C PHE A 52 7.44 -1.31 5.69
N ASP A 53 8.69 -1.44 5.28
CA ASP A 53 9.37 -0.41 4.49
C ASP A 53 9.36 -0.83 3.04
N PHE A 54 8.82 0.04 2.19
CA PHE A 54 8.73 -0.17 0.75
C PHE A 54 10.07 0.16 0.05
N GLY A 55 11.02 0.81 0.72
CA GLY A 55 12.39 1.00 0.23
C GLY A 55 12.44 1.66 -1.15
N ALA A 56 13.18 1.05 -2.08
CA ALA A 56 13.41 1.60 -3.42
C ALA A 56 12.16 1.70 -4.31
N VAL A 57 11.07 0.99 -3.99
CA VAL A 57 9.85 0.95 -4.82
C VAL A 57 8.78 1.93 -4.32
N GLY A 58 9.00 2.54 -3.16
CA GLY A 58 8.18 3.62 -2.62
C GLY A 58 8.70 4.00 -1.25
N PHE A 59 9.03 5.26 -1.02
CA PHE A 59 9.50 5.74 0.29
C PHE A 59 8.62 6.86 0.83
N SER A 60 7.68 7.34 0.01
CA SER A 60 6.75 8.41 0.34
C SER A 60 5.32 8.05 -0.10
N TYR A 61 4.33 8.61 0.59
CA TYR A 61 2.94 8.56 0.13
C TYR A 61 2.77 9.14 -1.29
N LYS A 62 3.64 10.09 -1.70
CA LYS A 62 3.65 10.63 -3.07
C LYS A 62 3.96 9.58 -4.13
N ASP A 63 4.68 8.52 -3.79
CA ASP A 63 4.98 7.44 -4.73
C ASP A 63 3.73 6.57 -4.99
N HIS A 64 2.87 6.44 -3.98
CA HIS A 64 1.57 5.77 -4.09
C HIS A 64 0.61 6.57 -4.96
N PHE A 65 0.58 7.89 -4.77
CA PHE A 65 -0.15 8.81 -5.65
C PHE A 65 0.29 8.68 -7.10
N ALA A 66 1.61 8.76 -7.37
CA ALA A 66 2.15 8.64 -8.73
C ALA A 66 1.89 7.27 -9.36
N ALA A 67 1.96 6.18 -8.57
CA ALA A 67 1.59 4.85 -9.04
C ALA A 67 0.10 4.78 -9.43
N GLY A 68 -0.76 5.44 -8.67
CA GLY A 68 -2.17 5.54 -8.99
C GLY A 68 -2.46 6.39 -10.25
N GLU A 69 -1.71 7.46 -10.50
CA GLU A 69 -1.81 8.22 -11.76
C GLU A 69 -1.42 7.36 -12.97
N HIS A 70 -0.34 6.58 -12.85
CA HIS A 70 0.04 5.62 -13.88
C HIS A 70 -1.03 4.57 -14.11
N TRP A 71 -1.65 4.07 -13.04
CA TRP A 71 -2.78 3.16 -13.17
C TRP A 71 -3.94 3.80 -13.94
N GLU A 72 -4.35 5.03 -13.61
CA GLU A 72 -5.40 5.74 -14.34
C GLU A 72 -5.07 5.93 -15.82
N ALA A 73 -3.80 6.18 -16.17
CA ALA A 73 -3.38 6.31 -17.56
C ALA A 73 -3.55 5.00 -18.37
N ILE A 74 -3.37 3.84 -17.72
CA ILE A 74 -3.34 2.55 -18.43
C ILE A 74 -4.60 1.72 -18.28
N ARG A 75 -5.41 1.95 -17.24
CA ARG A 75 -6.56 1.07 -16.87
C ARG A 75 -7.58 0.86 -17.99
N ALA A 76 -7.69 1.80 -18.93
CA ALA A 76 -8.59 1.67 -20.09
C ALA A 76 -8.14 0.60 -21.10
N PHE A 77 -6.86 0.22 -21.08
CA PHE A 77 -6.25 -0.74 -22.00
C PHE A 77 -6.06 -2.13 -21.38
N VAL A 78 -6.48 -2.31 -20.12
CA VAL A 78 -6.37 -3.57 -19.37
C VAL A 78 -7.68 -4.36 -19.47
N ALA A 79 -7.58 -5.69 -19.53
CA ALA A 79 -8.75 -6.57 -19.58
C ALA A 79 -9.72 -6.27 -18.40
N PRO A 80 -11.06 -6.22 -18.63
CA PRO A 80 -12.00 -5.72 -17.63
C PRO A 80 -11.93 -6.41 -16.25
N ALA A 81 -11.67 -7.72 -16.22
CA ALA A 81 -11.55 -8.46 -14.97
C ALA A 81 -10.31 -8.05 -14.17
N VAL A 82 -9.15 -7.93 -14.83
CA VAL A 82 -7.88 -7.49 -14.22
C VAL A 82 -8.01 -6.04 -13.77
N ARG A 83 -8.57 -5.18 -14.62
CA ARG A 83 -8.85 -3.78 -14.29
C ARG A 83 -9.66 -3.66 -13.01
N SER A 84 -10.78 -4.39 -12.92
CA SER A 84 -11.64 -4.37 -11.75
C SER A 84 -10.94 -4.86 -10.47
N ALA A 85 -10.09 -5.88 -10.57
CA ALA A 85 -9.32 -6.38 -9.44
C ALA A 85 -8.29 -5.36 -8.95
N VAL A 86 -7.53 -4.74 -9.86
CA VAL A 86 -6.55 -3.70 -9.52
C VAL A 86 -7.23 -2.47 -8.93
N ASP A 87 -8.31 -1.97 -9.55
CA ASP A 87 -9.09 -0.83 -9.06
C ASP A 87 -9.47 -1.01 -7.58
N ARG A 88 -10.07 -2.16 -7.25
CA ARG A 88 -10.52 -2.47 -5.88
C ARG A 88 -9.39 -2.75 -4.91
N PHE A 89 -8.25 -3.23 -5.40
CA PHE A 89 -7.08 -3.47 -4.56
C PHE A 89 -6.41 -2.16 -4.15
N ILE A 90 -6.21 -1.24 -5.09
CA ILE A 90 -5.45 0.00 -4.84
C ILE A 90 -6.31 1.13 -4.27
N ASP A 91 -7.63 1.16 -4.52
CA ASP A 91 -8.54 2.20 -4.03
C ASP A 91 -8.39 2.48 -2.52
N PRO A 92 -8.50 1.47 -1.64
CA PRO A 92 -8.29 1.70 -0.21
C PRO A 92 -6.86 2.06 0.15
N LEU A 93 -5.85 1.62 -0.63
CA LEU A 93 -4.43 1.70 -0.26
C LEU A 93 -3.74 2.99 -0.71
N PHE A 94 -4.10 3.51 -1.88
CA PHE A 94 -3.45 4.68 -2.50
C PHE A 94 -4.26 5.95 -2.30
N TRP A 95 -5.58 5.78 -2.22
CA TRP A 95 -6.52 6.89 -2.33
C TRP A 95 -7.41 7.03 -1.11
N GLY A 96 -7.49 6.03 -0.23
CA GLY A 96 -8.29 6.11 1.00
C GLY A 96 -9.78 6.39 0.75
N GLY A 97 -10.30 6.05 -0.43
CA GLY A 97 -11.65 6.44 -0.85
C GLY A 97 -11.86 7.96 -0.99
N LEU A 98 -10.82 8.73 -1.33
CA LEU A 98 -10.93 10.16 -1.65
C LEU A 98 -11.98 10.38 -2.75
N GLU A 99 -12.81 11.41 -2.57
CA GLU A 99 -14.05 11.72 -3.32
C GLU A 99 -13.93 11.71 -4.86
N TYR A 100 -12.72 11.77 -5.41
CA TYR A 100 -12.47 11.76 -6.86
C TYR A 100 -12.85 10.44 -7.57
N MET A 101 -13.09 9.35 -6.82
CA MET A 101 -13.42 8.03 -7.37
C MET A 101 -14.86 7.53 -7.06
N ALA A 102 -15.68 8.34 -6.37
CA ALA A 102 -17.01 7.93 -5.91
C ALA A 102 -18.01 7.61 -7.05
N ASP A 103 -17.73 8.02 -8.28
CA ASP A 103 -18.67 7.95 -9.41
C ASP A 103 -18.47 6.75 -10.36
N ARG A 104 -17.59 5.78 -10.04
CA ARG A 104 -17.31 4.66 -10.98
C ARG A 104 -18.00 3.36 -10.58
N ASP A 105 -19.28 3.29 -10.91
CA ASP A 105 -20.12 2.10 -10.72
C ASP A 105 -19.62 0.88 -11.51
N ASN A 106 -19.33 -0.16 -10.73
CA ASN A 106 -19.53 -1.60 -10.90
C ASN A 106 -19.89 -2.17 -12.29
N GLU A 107 -18.90 -2.34 -13.16
CA GLU A 107 -19.03 -3.28 -14.29
C GLU A 107 -17.77 -4.14 -14.47
N GLY A 108 -17.82 -5.39 -13.98
CA GLY A 108 -16.75 -6.38 -14.11
C GLY A 108 -16.91 -7.57 -13.15
N ALA A 109 -16.55 -8.77 -13.61
CA ALA A 109 -16.77 -10.07 -12.96
C ALA A 109 -16.18 -10.26 -11.54
N ALA A 110 -15.43 -9.28 -11.02
CA ALA A 110 -15.01 -9.23 -9.61
C ALA A 110 -16.09 -8.70 -8.66
N ALA A 111 -17.34 -8.57 -9.12
CA ALA A 111 -18.51 -8.01 -8.43
C ALA A 111 -18.80 -8.54 -7.00
N HIS A 112 -18.11 -9.57 -6.53
CA HIS A 112 -18.39 -10.24 -5.25
C HIS A 112 -17.46 -9.88 -4.08
N VAL A 113 -16.34 -9.19 -4.30
CA VAL A 113 -15.44 -8.78 -3.20
C VAL A 113 -15.65 -7.30 -2.88
N SER A 114 -16.37 -7.03 -1.80
CA SER A 114 -16.57 -5.69 -1.25
C SER A 114 -15.47 -5.40 -0.23
N VAL A 115 -14.79 -4.27 -0.39
CA VAL A 115 -13.89 -3.70 0.62
C VAL A 115 -14.57 -2.43 1.10
N VAL A 116 -15.17 -2.47 2.29
CA VAL A 116 -15.70 -1.26 2.94
C VAL A 116 -14.75 -0.92 4.07
N LEU A 117 -14.02 0.17 3.93
CA LEU A 117 -13.21 0.70 5.00
C LEU A 117 -14.07 1.60 5.91
N PRO A 118 -13.97 1.48 7.24
CA PRO A 118 -14.51 2.50 8.12
C PRO A 118 -13.73 3.81 7.93
N PRO A 119 -14.32 4.97 8.27
CA PRO A 119 -13.62 6.25 8.20
C PRO A 119 -12.30 6.17 8.97
N ALA A 120 -11.21 6.59 8.34
CA ALA A 120 -9.92 6.67 9.01
C ALA A 120 -9.97 7.76 10.10
N PRO A 121 -9.31 7.55 11.26
CA PRO A 121 -9.03 8.65 12.18
C PRO A 121 -8.24 9.77 11.47
N SER A 122 -8.40 11.01 11.91
CA SER A 122 -7.92 12.22 11.20
C SER A 122 -6.40 12.31 10.97
N ASP A 123 -5.64 11.55 11.74
CA ASP A 123 -4.17 11.44 11.73
C ASP A 123 -3.65 10.23 10.94
N HIS A 124 -4.54 9.43 10.35
CA HIS A 124 -4.20 8.28 9.52
C HIS A 124 -4.37 8.58 8.04
N LEU A 125 -3.41 8.13 7.23
CA LEU A 125 -3.50 8.08 5.76
C LEU A 125 -4.26 6.85 5.29
N LEU A 126 -4.18 5.76 6.05
CA LEU A 126 -4.84 4.49 5.75
C LEU A 126 -5.34 3.86 7.04
N TRP A 127 -6.58 3.36 7.01
CA TRP A 127 -7.16 2.61 8.11
C TRP A 127 -7.91 1.38 7.57
N CYS A 128 -7.25 0.22 7.61
CA CYS A 128 -7.78 -1.04 7.12
C CYS A 128 -7.97 -2.04 8.27
N PRO A 129 -9.22 -2.32 8.70
CA PRO A 129 -9.44 -3.29 9.77
C PRO A 129 -9.16 -4.73 9.30
N PRO A 130 -8.88 -5.67 10.23
CA PRO A 130 -8.58 -7.06 9.88
C PRO A 130 -9.61 -7.74 8.96
N ALA A 131 -10.90 -7.38 9.09
CA ALA A 131 -11.95 -7.90 8.23
C ALA A 131 -11.77 -7.50 6.75
N ALA A 132 -11.33 -6.27 6.48
CA ALA A 132 -11.11 -5.77 5.13
C ALA A 132 -9.84 -6.36 4.49
N VAL A 133 -8.82 -6.69 5.29
CA VAL A 133 -7.58 -7.32 4.84
C VAL A 133 -7.84 -8.65 4.14
N SER A 134 -8.81 -9.43 4.60
CA SER A 134 -9.16 -10.72 3.95
C SER A 134 -9.72 -10.52 2.53
N SER A 135 -10.57 -9.52 2.34
CA SER A 135 -11.07 -9.15 1.01
C SER A 135 -9.93 -8.64 0.11
N LEU A 136 -9.04 -7.82 0.64
CA LEU A 136 -7.86 -7.33 -0.10
C LEU A 136 -6.91 -8.47 -0.49
N LYS A 137 -6.79 -9.51 0.35
CA LYS A 137 -5.96 -10.67 0.03
C LYS A 137 -6.48 -11.42 -1.19
N LEU A 138 -7.80 -11.60 -1.30
CA LEU A 138 -8.40 -12.24 -2.48
C LEU A 138 -8.19 -11.42 -3.75
N LEU A 139 -8.30 -10.09 -3.65
CA LEU A 139 -8.02 -9.18 -4.77
C LEU A 139 -6.54 -9.25 -5.16
N TRP A 140 -5.63 -9.28 -4.18
CA TRP A 140 -4.21 -9.42 -4.43
C TRP A 140 -3.86 -10.72 -5.17
N GLU A 141 -4.46 -11.86 -4.83
CA GLU A 141 -4.18 -13.11 -5.56
C GLU A 141 -4.53 -13.01 -7.05
N LEU A 142 -5.61 -12.28 -7.38
CA LEU A 142 -5.97 -12.02 -8.77
C LEU A 142 -5.01 -11.04 -9.45
N VAL A 143 -4.68 -9.94 -8.76
CA VAL A 143 -3.75 -8.90 -9.28
C VAL A 143 -2.35 -9.47 -9.47
N GLY A 144 -1.84 -10.21 -8.48
CA GLY A 144 -0.50 -10.78 -8.48
C GLY A 144 -0.30 -11.80 -9.60
N ALA A 145 -1.32 -12.61 -9.92
CA ALA A 145 -1.28 -13.56 -11.03
C ALA A 145 -1.20 -12.86 -12.40
N GLU A 146 -1.79 -11.67 -12.52
CA GLU A 146 -1.93 -10.93 -13.78
C GLU A 146 -0.96 -9.74 -13.87
N LEU A 147 -0.05 -9.58 -12.91
CA LEU A 147 0.76 -8.38 -12.77
C LEU A 147 1.62 -8.13 -14.02
N GLU A 148 2.25 -9.16 -14.59
CA GLU A 148 3.06 -9.02 -15.80
C GLU A 148 2.23 -8.68 -17.05
N ALA A 149 0.92 -8.97 -17.07
CA ALA A 149 0.05 -8.55 -18.16
C ALA A 149 -0.13 -7.02 -18.23
N LEU A 150 0.18 -6.31 -17.13
CA LEU A 150 0.13 -4.85 -17.06
C LEU A 150 1.37 -4.19 -17.69
N ARG A 151 2.45 -4.94 -17.93
CA ARG A 151 3.72 -4.40 -18.43
C ARG A 151 3.57 -3.70 -19.78
N GLU A 152 2.90 -4.35 -20.72
CA GLU A 152 2.75 -3.82 -22.08
C GLU A 152 1.90 -2.54 -22.14
N PRO A 153 0.74 -2.46 -21.46
CA PRO A 153 0.00 -1.20 -21.33
C PRO A 153 0.81 -0.12 -20.62
N PHE A 154 1.56 -0.48 -19.56
CA PHE A 154 2.41 0.45 -18.83
C PHE A 154 3.46 1.08 -19.73
N GLU A 155 4.28 0.27 -20.40
CA GLU A 155 5.37 0.76 -21.26
C GLU A 155 4.87 1.59 -22.45
N ARG A 156 3.64 1.35 -22.92
CA ARG A 156 3.06 2.09 -24.04
C ARG A 156 2.35 3.39 -23.64
N TYR A 157 1.65 3.40 -22.52
CA TYR A 157 0.69 4.47 -22.20
C TYR A 157 1.05 5.27 -20.94
N ALA A 158 1.85 4.71 -20.04
CA ALA A 158 2.32 5.45 -18.86
C ALA A 158 3.32 6.54 -19.30
N GLN A 159 2.96 7.81 -19.11
CA GLN A 159 3.85 8.92 -19.41
C GLN A 159 4.90 9.05 -18.30
N ALA A 160 6.16 8.77 -18.65
CA ALA A 160 7.26 8.71 -17.68
C ALA A 160 7.96 10.06 -17.45
N GLU A 161 7.68 11.08 -18.25
CA GLU A 161 8.40 12.36 -18.20
C GLU A 161 8.01 13.15 -16.94
N SER A 162 8.70 12.88 -15.82
CA SER A 162 8.61 13.47 -14.46
C SER A 162 7.94 12.64 -13.35
N SER A 163 7.53 11.39 -13.60
CA SER A 163 6.95 10.57 -12.53
C SER A 163 8.00 10.05 -11.54
N ARG A 164 7.65 10.04 -10.25
CA ARG A 164 8.44 9.42 -9.17
C ARG A 164 8.56 7.90 -9.33
N ILE A 165 7.65 7.30 -10.09
CA ILE A 165 7.71 5.90 -10.49
C ILE A 165 8.36 5.85 -11.88
N SER A 166 9.63 5.46 -11.90
CA SER A 166 10.51 5.51 -13.08
C SER A 166 10.25 4.45 -14.14
N GLY A 167 9.37 3.48 -13.86
CA GLY A 167 9.03 2.42 -14.80
C GLY A 167 8.13 1.35 -14.20
N PHE A 168 7.81 0.35 -15.03
CA PHE A 168 6.91 -0.74 -14.66
C PHE A 168 7.43 -1.53 -13.45
N ASP A 169 8.74 -1.79 -13.35
CA ASP A 169 9.28 -2.58 -12.25
C ASP A 169 9.12 -1.89 -10.89
N ALA A 170 9.18 -0.54 -10.85
CA ALA A 170 8.89 0.23 -9.64
C ALA A 170 7.38 0.19 -9.31
N PHE A 171 6.51 0.36 -10.31
CA PHE A 171 5.05 0.24 -10.15
C PHE A 171 4.64 -1.16 -9.64
N ALA A 172 5.11 -2.21 -10.30
CA ALA A 172 4.85 -3.60 -9.94
C ALA A 172 5.50 -3.96 -8.60
N GLY A 173 6.67 -3.41 -8.29
CA GLY A 173 7.34 -3.52 -7.00
C GLY A 173 6.49 -2.96 -5.87
N LEU A 174 5.89 -1.79 -6.05
CA LEU A 174 5.00 -1.18 -5.08
C LEU A 174 3.75 -2.04 -4.84
N LEU A 175 3.11 -2.53 -5.91
CA LEU A 175 1.96 -3.43 -5.80
C LEU A 175 2.31 -4.74 -5.08
N ARG A 176 3.49 -5.33 -5.39
CA ARG A 176 4.00 -6.51 -4.67
C ARG A 176 4.24 -6.24 -3.19
N GLY A 177 4.81 -5.08 -2.86
CA GLY A 177 4.98 -4.66 -1.46
C GLY A 177 3.66 -4.63 -0.70
N TRP A 178 2.60 -4.07 -1.31
CA TRP A 178 1.26 -4.12 -0.72
C TRP A 178 0.71 -5.54 -0.62
N GLY A 179 0.96 -6.37 -1.62
CA GLY A 179 0.66 -7.80 -1.57
C GLY A 179 1.27 -8.50 -0.36
N ASP A 180 2.52 -8.19 -0.04
CA ASP A 180 3.24 -8.73 1.12
C ASP A 180 2.64 -8.19 2.44
N VAL A 181 2.34 -6.89 2.51
CA VAL A 181 1.65 -6.27 3.66
C VAL A 181 0.33 -6.97 3.94
N ILE A 182 -0.52 -7.08 2.93
CA ILE A 182 -1.84 -7.71 3.04
C ILE A 182 -1.71 -9.21 3.37
N GLY A 183 -0.75 -9.91 2.77
CA GLY A 183 -0.48 -11.31 3.05
C GLY A 183 -0.09 -11.55 4.51
N GLN A 184 0.85 -10.77 5.04
CA GLN A 184 1.28 -10.90 6.44
C GLN A 184 0.18 -10.48 7.42
N ALA A 185 -0.55 -9.40 7.12
CA ALA A 185 -1.65 -8.95 7.96
C ALA A 185 -2.76 -10.01 8.03
N GLN A 186 -3.12 -10.62 6.89
CA GLN A 186 -4.13 -11.68 6.83
C GLN A 186 -3.70 -12.91 7.66
N GLN A 187 -2.45 -13.35 7.54
CA GLN A 187 -1.92 -14.49 8.31
C GLN A 187 -1.95 -14.27 9.83
N ARG A 188 -1.82 -13.02 10.28
CA ARG A 188 -1.78 -12.65 11.69
C ARG A 188 -3.12 -12.18 12.25
N GLY A 189 -4.14 -12.03 11.40
CA GLY A 189 -5.42 -11.42 11.78
C GLY A 189 -5.28 -9.94 12.16
N TRP A 190 -4.32 -9.24 11.55
CA TRP A 190 -4.03 -7.83 11.83
C TRP A 190 -4.77 -6.89 10.87
N GLY A 191 -4.94 -5.65 11.32
CA GLY A 191 -5.27 -4.54 10.44
C GLY A 191 -4.02 -3.92 9.82
N VAL A 192 -4.22 -3.00 8.89
CA VAL A 192 -3.14 -2.23 8.25
C VAL A 192 -3.45 -0.75 8.44
N VAL A 193 -2.44 0.00 8.89
CA VAL A 193 -2.53 1.43 9.09
C VAL A 193 -1.40 2.14 8.35
N GLY A 194 -1.71 3.31 7.80
CA GLY A 194 -0.72 4.27 7.32
C GLY A 194 -0.85 5.51 8.19
N ILE A 195 0.25 5.94 8.81
CA ILE A 195 0.27 7.07 9.74
C ILE A 195 0.96 8.25 9.06
N ARG A 196 0.49 9.47 9.34
CA ARG A 196 1.19 10.69 8.92
C ARG A 196 2.41 10.89 9.83
N CYS A 197 3.59 10.78 9.24
CA CYS A 197 4.84 11.25 9.82
C CYS A 197 5.08 12.71 9.42
#